data_AF-A0A1R3RCB6-F1
#
_entry.id   AF-A0A1R3RCB6-F1
#
_cell.length_a   1.000
_cell.length_b   1.000
_cell.length_c   1.000
_cell.angle_alpha   90.00
_cell.angle_beta   90.00
_cell.angle_gamma   90.00
#
_symmetry.space_group_name_H-M   'P 1'
#
loop_
_entity.id
_entity.type
_entity.pdbx_description
1 polymer ?
#
loop_
_entity_poly.entity_id
_entity_poly.type
_entity_poly.pdbx_seq_one_letter_code
_entity_poly.pdbx_strand_id
1 'polypeptide(L)'
;MRISRPSFNPGRTKNIIHGFQAFIIFLAWVLTIAVFTKGHGIDGREAWYWALCWFSIPGLIYLVAVPMWPRARRFGNVYAFATVDCLYAILWFTAWVCVASYVAEGKSKGKSDSSSSSTSTKRDTPTTTTTTSTSTATSTKSGCDNWAYGSAGKCKLSTATVILGVVIFLLFIVTAFMSFRNVAHFRRTGTLPDAVSDPTFAAQSKAAFNPAHDFEEEEDDFRSRAGIGSSVRGDRDEDYALLQQSEVDEFGNSQARSALSGTYDPTVSGGSVLHDYSTSYGGAHGQHYGTPSEFGTNHVYLPRHQNRHTTPCPTTIRTNLQIQIIKMASLDLYTQYPLHLDPTTKSITLAPPTNTTTPLPSSPSTINTELTHLNALHRSLISLDPPNIPPPPLPINPKRSAQITKLRDSANAAFRKSNHAEAARLYTYAIDMAIGRPGWEPVTLAREELAGLYANRAQAWMSQRKWPEGLVDARCSVESKPVGNVKAWWRGGKCMVEMGRWEEAKGFVEKGLEVEGRGGEGGKELLGLLGEIEEGLKKSNGVKA
;
A
#
# COMPACT_ATOMS: atom_id res chain seq x y z
N MET A 1 -13.37 29.59 13.93
CA MET A 1 -12.19 28.75 14.25
C MET A 1 -12.63 27.29 14.26
N ARG A 2 -12.48 26.55 13.15
CA ARG A 2 -12.76 25.11 13.14
C ARG A 2 -11.53 24.43 13.75
N ILE A 3 -11.68 23.91 14.97
CA ILE A 3 -10.65 23.10 15.63
C ILE A 3 -10.42 21.88 14.73
N SER A 4 -9.22 21.77 14.16
CA SER A 4 -8.80 20.59 13.41
C SER A 4 -8.91 19.37 14.32
N ARG A 5 -9.86 18.47 14.01
CA ARG A 5 -9.95 17.19 14.70
C ARG A 5 -8.70 16.38 14.36
N PRO A 6 -8.02 15.74 15.33
CA PRO A 6 -6.88 14.89 15.05
C PRO A 6 -7.27 13.80 14.06
N SER A 7 -6.44 13.56 13.04
CA SER A 7 -6.68 12.51 12.06
C SER A 7 -6.65 11.16 12.77
N PHE A 8 -7.80 10.47 12.85
CA PHE A 8 -7.91 9.16 13.45
C PHE A 8 -7.29 8.12 12.50
N ASN A 9 -6.06 7.68 12.79
CA ASN A 9 -5.44 6.55 12.12
C ASN A 9 -5.85 5.25 12.86
N PRO A 10 -6.69 4.38 12.26
CA PRO A 10 -7.21 3.19 12.93
C PRO A 10 -6.12 2.21 13.38
N GLY A 11 -5.06 2.03 12.60
CA GLY A 11 -3.98 1.07 12.91
C GLY A 11 -3.05 1.56 13.99
N ARG A 12 -2.70 2.85 13.97
CA ARG A 12 -1.94 3.48 15.06
C ARG A 12 -2.73 3.41 16.37
N THR A 13 -4.03 3.66 16.30
CA THR A 13 -4.93 3.54 17.46
C THR A 13 -4.95 2.11 17.99
N LYS A 14 -5.04 1.11 17.11
CA LYS A 14 -5.01 -0.30 17.50
C LYS A 14 -3.69 -0.68 18.17
N ASN A 15 -2.55 -0.26 17.63
CA ASN A 15 -1.23 -0.54 18.20
C ASN A 15 -1.06 0.13 19.57
N ILE A 16 -1.59 1.34 19.76
CA ILE A 16 -1.59 2.01 21.08
C ILE A 16 -2.43 1.22 22.08
N ILE A 17 -3.61 0.73 21.68
CA ILE A 17 -4.46 -0.10 22.55
C ILE A 17 -3.71 -1.39 22.94
N HIS A 18 -3.03 -2.05 22.01
CA HIS A 18 -2.20 -3.22 22.31
C HIS A 18 -1.01 -2.91 23.23
N GLY A 19 -0.36 -1.76 23.06
CA GLY A 19 0.68 -1.30 23.98
C GLY A 19 0.15 -1.08 25.40
N PHE A 20 -1.05 -0.49 25.52
CA PHE A 20 -1.73 -0.34 26.80
C PHE A 20 -2.16 -1.69 27.41
N GLN A 21 -2.61 -2.64 26.60
CA GLN A 21 -2.88 -4.01 27.04
C GLN A 21 -1.62 -4.67 27.61
N ALA A 22 -0.47 -4.55 26.93
CA ALA A 22 0.80 -5.11 27.43
C ALA A 22 1.18 -4.53 28.81
N PHE A 23 0.99 -3.23 29.01
CA PHE A 23 1.22 -2.57 30.29
C PHE A 23 0.29 -3.10 31.40
N ILE A 24 -1.01 -3.20 31.14
CA ILE A 24 -1.95 -3.72 32.14
C ILE A 24 -1.70 -5.20 32.44
N ILE A 25 -1.33 -6.01 31.45
CA ILE A 25 -0.99 -7.43 31.62
C ILE A 25 0.26 -7.58 32.48
N PHE A 26 1.24 -6.68 32.32
CA PHE A 26 2.41 -6.63 33.21
C PHE A 26 2.00 -6.29 34.67
N LEU A 27 1.15 -5.28 34.87
CA LEU A 27 0.63 -4.95 36.21
C LEU A 27 -0.15 -6.12 36.83
N ALA A 28 -0.97 -6.78 36.02
CA ALA A 28 -1.71 -7.97 36.41
C ALA A 28 -0.75 -9.09 36.86
N TRP A 29 0.33 -9.34 36.12
CA TRP A 29 1.37 -10.29 36.49
C TRP A 29 2.05 -9.94 37.84
N VAL A 30 2.44 -8.68 38.04
CA VAL A 30 3.05 -8.21 39.31
C VAL A 30 2.08 -8.40 40.48
N LEU A 31 0.80 -8.04 40.31
CA LEU A 31 -0.22 -8.19 41.33
C LEU A 31 -0.47 -9.66 41.68
N THR A 32 -0.48 -10.55 40.69
CA THR A 32 -0.63 -12.00 40.94
C THR A 32 0.56 -12.57 41.71
N ILE A 33 1.79 -12.12 41.44
CA ILE A 33 2.96 -12.49 42.27
C ILE A 33 2.76 -12.00 43.71
N ALA A 34 2.30 -10.77 43.89
CA ALA A 34 2.03 -10.24 45.22
C ALA A 34 0.90 -11.00 45.95
N VAL A 35 -0.02 -11.65 45.24
CA VAL A 35 -1.00 -12.58 45.83
C VAL A 35 -0.30 -13.85 46.31
N PHE A 36 0.61 -14.40 45.52
CA PHE A 36 1.37 -15.61 45.86
C PHE A 36 2.31 -15.41 47.04
N THR A 37 2.83 -14.20 47.27
CA THR A 37 3.69 -13.90 48.44
C THR A 37 2.93 -13.80 49.75
N LYS A 38 1.59 -13.75 49.75
CA LYS A 38 0.77 -13.63 50.98
C LYS A 38 0.50 -14.97 51.70
N GLY A 39 1.11 -16.08 51.26
CA GLY A 39 0.97 -17.40 51.89
C GLY A 39 -0.35 -18.12 51.58
N HIS A 40 -0.57 -19.31 52.16
CA HIS A 40 -1.72 -20.22 51.95
C HIS A 40 -1.79 -20.99 50.61
N GLY A 41 -0.67 -21.16 49.91
CA GLY A 41 -0.63 -21.93 48.66
C GLY A 41 -1.23 -21.17 47.46
N ILE A 42 -1.10 -21.80 46.29
CA ILE A 42 -1.50 -21.26 44.98
C ILE A 42 -2.72 -22.02 44.49
N ASP A 43 -3.85 -21.33 44.27
CA ASP A 43 -5.06 -21.91 43.66
C ASP A 43 -4.87 -22.02 42.14
N GLY A 44 -5.34 -23.12 41.55
CA GLY A 44 -5.23 -23.35 40.10
C GLY A 44 -5.87 -22.25 39.23
N ARG A 45 -6.89 -21.55 39.76
CA ARG A 45 -7.54 -20.41 39.08
C ARG A 45 -6.65 -19.18 39.02
N GLU A 46 -5.92 -18.89 40.08
CA GLU A 46 -4.92 -17.81 40.09
C GLU A 46 -3.67 -18.21 39.29
N ALA A 47 -3.31 -19.50 39.28
CA ALA A 47 -2.24 -20.03 38.44
C ALA A 47 -2.56 -19.93 36.94
N TRP A 48 -3.81 -20.19 36.52
CA TRP A 48 -4.25 -20.00 35.14
C TRP A 48 -4.09 -18.53 34.69
N TYR A 49 -4.53 -17.60 35.54
CA TYR A 49 -4.38 -16.17 35.29
C TYR A 49 -2.91 -15.77 35.14
N TRP A 50 -2.04 -16.27 36.04
CA TRP A 50 -0.60 -16.04 35.98
C TRP A 50 0.06 -16.62 34.71
N ALA A 51 -0.32 -17.84 34.32
CA ALA A 51 0.19 -18.48 33.11
C ALA A 51 -0.26 -17.74 31.85
N LEU A 52 -1.50 -17.25 31.82
CA LEU A 52 -2.02 -16.49 30.69
C LEU A 52 -1.28 -15.16 30.47
N CYS A 53 -0.74 -14.53 31.52
CA CYS A 53 0.12 -13.36 31.38
C CYS A 53 1.35 -13.66 30.50
N TRP A 54 1.98 -14.83 30.69
CA TRP A 54 3.11 -15.27 29.86
C TRP A 54 2.69 -15.65 28.45
N PHE A 55 1.59 -16.39 28.31
CA PHE A 55 1.10 -16.76 26.99
C PHE A 55 0.68 -15.54 26.16
N SER A 56 0.25 -14.46 26.80
CA SER A 56 -0.11 -13.21 26.11
C SER A 56 1.09 -12.51 25.44
N ILE A 57 2.32 -12.77 25.86
CA ILE A 57 3.52 -12.10 25.32
C ILE A 57 3.73 -12.42 23.84
N PRO A 58 3.84 -13.69 23.39
CA PRO A 58 3.91 -14.01 21.95
C PRO A 58 2.76 -13.43 21.12
N GLY A 59 1.54 -13.46 21.67
CA GLY A 59 0.35 -12.91 21.00
C GLY A 59 0.43 -11.41 20.76
N LEU A 60 0.82 -10.65 21.78
CA LEU A 60 0.98 -9.20 21.69
C LEU A 60 2.16 -8.81 20.80
N ILE A 61 3.26 -9.57 20.85
CA ILE A 61 4.38 -9.38 19.91
C ILE A 61 3.88 -9.55 18.48
N TYR A 62 3.11 -10.59 18.17
CA TYR A 62 2.55 -10.75 16.83
C TYR A 62 1.62 -9.58 16.44
N LEU A 63 0.69 -9.20 17.33
CA LEU A 63 -0.30 -8.14 17.08
C LEU A 63 0.33 -6.75 16.88
N VAL A 64 1.45 -6.45 17.56
CA VAL A 64 2.11 -5.13 17.53
C VAL A 64 3.30 -5.10 16.56
N ALA A 65 4.18 -6.10 16.63
CA ALA A 65 5.43 -6.10 15.88
C ALA A 65 5.22 -6.33 14.38
N VAL A 66 4.28 -7.19 13.99
CA VAL A 66 4.06 -7.51 12.56
C VAL A 66 3.57 -6.30 11.76
N PRO A 67 2.60 -5.49 12.24
CA PRO A 67 2.22 -4.25 11.58
C PRO A 67 3.28 -3.14 11.66
N MET A 68 4.09 -3.11 12.72
CA MET A 68 5.08 -2.05 12.94
C MET A 68 6.39 -2.26 12.17
N TRP A 69 6.85 -3.51 12.01
CA TRP A 69 8.13 -3.80 11.36
C TRP A 69 7.98 -4.13 9.87
N PRO A 70 8.62 -3.36 8.98
CA PRO A 70 8.60 -3.61 7.53
C PRO A 70 9.00 -5.03 7.12
N ARG A 71 9.97 -5.63 7.83
CA ARG A 71 10.47 -6.98 7.55
C ARG A 71 9.49 -8.09 7.96
N ALA A 72 8.64 -7.83 8.96
CA ALA A 72 7.67 -8.78 9.48
C ALA A 72 6.35 -8.77 8.70
N ARG A 73 6.09 -7.74 7.88
CA ARG A 73 4.86 -7.60 7.08
C ARG A 73 4.51 -8.79 6.20
N ARG A 74 5.50 -9.57 5.75
CA ARG A 74 5.26 -10.82 4.99
C ARG A 74 4.47 -11.88 5.77
N PHE A 75 4.46 -11.77 7.10
CA PHE A 75 3.67 -12.63 7.99
C PHE A 75 2.32 -12.02 8.36
N GLY A 76 2.01 -10.81 7.88
CA GLY A 76 0.78 -10.09 8.18
C GLY A 76 -0.41 -10.67 7.42
N ASN A 77 -1.15 -11.59 8.06
CA ASN A 77 -2.43 -12.08 7.57
C ASN A 77 -3.59 -11.43 8.36
N VAL A 78 -4.51 -10.78 7.64
CA VAL A 78 -5.67 -10.07 8.22
C VAL A 78 -6.55 -10.99 9.05
N TYR A 79 -6.75 -12.22 8.59
CA TYR A 79 -7.50 -13.24 9.31
C TYR A 79 -6.76 -13.69 10.57
N ALA A 80 -5.43 -13.84 10.50
CA ALA A 80 -4.63 -14.21 11.66
C ALA A 80 -4.67 -13.13 12.75
N PHE A 81 -4.64 -11.84 12.40
CA PHE A 81 -4.82 -10.77 13.40
C PHE A 81 -6.18 -10.85 14.11
N ALA A 82 -7.27 -11.08 13.35
CA ALA A 82 -8.59 -11.25 13.94
C ALA A 82 -8.69 -12.51 14.82
N THR A 83 -8.14 -13.64 14.36
CA THR A 83 -8.13 -14.89 15.13
C THR A 83 -7.38 -14.74 16.44
N VAL A 84 -6.20 -14.09 16.42
CA VAL A 84 -5.39 -13.89 17.64
C VAL A 84 -6.14 -12.99 18.62
N ASP A 85 -6.73 -11.87 18.17
CA ASP A 85 -7.54 -11.00 19.03
C ASP A 85 -8.74 -11.73 19.66
N CYS A 86 -9.48 -12.52 18.86
CA CYS A 86 -10.61 -13.30 19.36
C CYS A 86 -10.18 -14.39 20.35
N LEU A 87 -9.07 -15.08 20.06
CA LEU A 87 -8.52 -16.10 20.96
C LEU A 87 -8.19 -15.48 22.33
N TYR A 88 -7.48 -14.35 22.36
CA TYR A 88 -7.14 -13.69 23.62
C TYR A 88 -8.36 -13.09 24.32
N ALA A 89 -9.39 -12.63 23.60
CA ALA A 89 -10.65 -12.24 24.22
C ALA A 89 -11.28 -13.41 24.99
N ILE A 90 -11.30 -14.62 24.41
CA ILE A 90 -11.82 -15.82 25.07
C ILE A 90 -10.93 -16.22 26.24
N LEU A 91 -9.61 -16.26 26.05
CA LEU A 91 -8.69 -16.66 27.13
C LEU A 91 -8.77 -15.70 28.32
N TRP A 92 -8.78 -14.38 28.08
CA TRP A 92 -8.89 -13.39 29.16
C TRP A 92 -10.27 -13.36 29.81
N PHE A 93 -11.34 -13.71 29.09
CA PHE A 93 -12.64 -13.98 29.70
C PHE A 93 -12.55 -15.13 30.71
N THR A 94 -11.94 -16.26 30.32
CA THR A 94 -11.78 -17.40 31.24
C THR A 94 -10.93 -17.04 32.46
N ALA A 95 -9.83 -16.32 32.27
CA ALA A 95 -8.95 -15.92 33.36
C ALA A 95 -9.63 -14.98 34.36
N TRP A 96 -10.39 -13.99 33.85
CA TRP A 96 -11.22 -13.14 34.69
C TRP A 96 -12.24 -13.96 35.51
N VAL A 97 -13.00 -14.84 34.85
CA VAL A 97 -14.02 -15.68 35.51
C VAL A 97 -13.39 -16.61 36.56
N CYS A 98 -12.23 -17.20 36.27
CA CYS A 98 -11.49 -18.03 37.21
C CYS A 98 -11.15 -17.25 38.50
N VAL A 99 -10.51 -16.09 38.40
CA VAL A 99 -10.14 -15.31 39.59
C VAL A 99 -11.37 -14.72 40.30
N ALA A 100 -12.40 -14.32 39.55
CA ALA A 100 -13.65 -13.86 40.13
C ALA A 100 -14.35 -14.97 40.94
N SER A 101 -14.38 -16.20 40.40
CA SER A 101 -14.93 -17.36 41.11
C SER A 101 -14.13 -17.70 42.36
N TYR A 102 -12.79 -17.57 42.31
CA TYR A 102 -11.94 -17.73 43.48
C TYR A 102 -12.34 -16.72 44.56
N VAL A 103 -12.36 -15.42 44.22
CA VAL A 103 -12.74 -14.31 45.10
C VAL A 103 -14.19 -14.40 45.62
N ALA A 104 -15.11 -14.99 44.87
CA ALA A 104 -16.47 -15.22 45.33
C ALA A 104 -16.53 -16.39 46.33
N GLU A 105 -15.89 -17.50 45.98
CA GLU A 105 -15.90 -18.73 46.78
C GLU A 105 -15.25 -18.51 48.15
N GLY A 106 -14.08 -17.88 48.22
CA GLY A 106 -13.41 -17.68 49.50
C GLY A 106 -14.15 -16.70 50.42
N LYS A 107 -14.94 -15.75 49.88
CA LYS A 107 -15.81 -14.87 50.68
C LYS A 107 -17.03 -15.64 51.19
N SER A 108 -17.55 -16.57 50.39
CA SER A 108 -18.68 -17.42 50.79
C SER A 108 -18.30 -18.42 51.88
N LYS A 109 -17.15 -19.10 51.75
CA LYS A 109 -16.66 -20.08 52.73
C LYS A 109 -16.32 -19.44 54.07
N GLY A 110 -15.65 -18.29 54.09
CA GLY A 110 -15.36 -17.64 55.37
C GLY A 110 -16.61 -17.05 56.04
N LYS A 111 -17.69 -16.79 55.28
CA LYS A 111 -19.02 -16.46 55.85
C LYS A 111 -19.71 -17.69 56.45
N SER A 112 -19.60 -18.88 55.84
CA SER A 112 -20.15 -20.11 56.42
C SER A 112 -19.39 -20.54 57.68
N ASP A 113 -18.06 -20.44 57.68
CA ASP A 113 -17.23 -20.84 58.83
C ASP A 113 -17.47 -19.91 60.03
N SER A 114 -17.56 -18.59 59.81
CA SER A 114 -17.90 -17.63 60.87
C SER A 114 -19.31 -17.86 61.45
N SER A 115 -20.29 -18.23 60.63
CA SER A 115 -21.64 -18.59 61.12
C SER A 115 -21.63 -19.85 61.98
N SER A 116 -20.81 -20.86 61.65
CA SER A 116 -20.67 -22.09 62.45
C SER A 116 -19.99 -21.84 63.80
N SER A 117 -18.99 -20.94 63.86
CA SER A 117 -18.30 -20.57 65.10
C SER A 117 -19.16 -19.75 66.07
N SER A 118 -20.18 -19.05 65.55
CA SER A 118 -21.14 -18.29 66.38
C SER A 118 -22.18 -19.17 67.09
N THR A 119 -22.22 -20.48 66.82
CA THR A 119 -23.18 -21.42 67.44
C THR A 119 -22.58 -22.23 68.60
N SER A 120 -21.28 -22.08 68.93
CA SER A 120 -20.63 -22.84 70.00
C SER A 120 -20.16 -22.00 71.19
N THR A 121 -21.03 -21.18 71.78
CA THR A 121 -20.95 -20.82 73.22
C THR A 121 -22.28 -20.22 73.71
N LYS A 122 -23.28 -21.09 73.88
CA LYS A 122 -24.28 -20.91 74.94
C LYS A 122 -24.07 -22.04 75.93
N ARG A 123 -23.35 -21.77 77.01
CA ARG A 123 -23.44 -22.55 78.24
C ARG A 123 -23.57 -21.57 79.38
N ASP A 124 -24.71 -21.67 80.05
CA ASP A 124 -25.21 -20.79 81.08
C ASP A 124 -24.31 -20.75 82.32
N THR A 125 -24.13 -19.58 82.93
CA THR A 125 -24.00 -19.42 84.39
C THR A 125 -24.35 -17.98 84.78
N PRO A 126 -25.25 -17.73 85.76
CA PRO A 126 -25.65 -16.39 86.16
C PRO A 126 -24.80 -15.90 87.34
N THR A 127 -24.12 -14.76 87.23
CA THR A 127 -23.76 -13.97 88.41
C THR A 127 -23.60 -12.49 88.06
N THR A 128 -24.48 -11.71 88.68
CA THR A 128 -24.45 -10.27 88.99
C THR A 128 -23.03 -9.69 89.05
N THR A 129 -22.75 -8.57 88.38
CA THR A 129 -22.45 -7.26 89.00
C THR A 129 -22.21 -6.19 87.92
N THR A 130 -22.85 -5.05 88.14
CA THR A 130 -22.79 -3.73 87.51
C THR A 130 -21.46 -3.34 86.84
N THR A 131 -21.50 -2.99 85.55
CA THR A 131 -20.76 -1.84 85.00
C THR A 131 -21.27 -1.48 83.60
N THR A 132 -21.36 -0.17 83.38
CA THR A 132 -21.96 0.55 82.26
C THR A 132 -21.54 -0.01 80.90
N SER A 133 -22.50 -0.59 80.18
CA SER A 133 -22.34 -1.11 78.83
C SER A 133 -22.14 0.05 77.83
N THR A 134 -20.90 0.33 77.47
CA THR A 134 -20.60 0.94 76.18
C THR A 134 -21.02 -0.08 75.12
N SER A 135 -22.01 0.28 74.30
CA SER A 135 -22.48 -0.48 73.15
C SER A 135 -21.33 -0.71 72.17
N THR A 136 -20.61 -1.81 72.36
CA THR A 136 -19.64 -2.30 71.38
C THR A 136 -20.45 -2.92 70.26
N ALA A 137 -20.63 -2.15 69.20
CA ALA A 137 -21.16 -2.63 67.94
C ALA A 137 -20.35 -3.87 67.54
N THR A 138 -21.00 -5.04 67.54
CA THR A 138 -20.52 -6.24 66.89
C THR A 138 -20.36 -5.90 65.41
N SER A 139 -19.14 -5.52 65.00
CA SER A 139 -18.84 -5.32 63.59
C SER A 139 -18.96 -6.66 62.89
N THR A 140 -20.09 -6.86 62.22
CA THR A 140 -20.28 -7.94 61.27
C THR A 140 -19.23 -7.75 60.18
N LYS A 141 -18.08 -8.40 60.35
CA LYS A 141 -17.03 -8.50 59.34
C LYS A 141 -17.72 -8.90 58.03
N SER A 142 -17.47 -8.15 56.97
CA SER A 142 -18.14 -8.35 55.68
C SER A 142 -17.13 -8.20 54.53
N GLY A 143 -17.39 -8.86 53.41
CA GLY A 143 -16.46 -8.84 52.28
C GLY A 143 -15.14 -9.55 52.57
N CYS A 144 -14.01 -8.86 52.40
CA CYS A 144 -12.68 -9.47 52.52
C CYS A 144 -12.25 -9.77 53.96
N ASP A 145 -13.00 -9.32 54.96
CA ASP A 145 -12.74 -9.64 56.37
C ASP A 145 -13.16 -11.07 56.74
N ASN A 146 -14.01 -11.70 55.91
CA ASN A 146 -14.45 -13.10 56.03
C ASN A 146 -13.83 -13.98 54.93
N TRP A 147 -12.56 -13.77 54.60
CA TRP A 147 -11.90 -14.49 53.52
C TRP A 147 -11.31 -15.81 54.00
N ALA A 148 -11.68 -16.93 53.37
CA ALA A 148 -11.24 -18.28 53.79
C ALA A 148 -9.80 -18.62 53.40
N TYR A 149 -9.22 -17.98 52.36
CA TYR A 149 -7.96 -18.40 51.75
C TYR A 149 -6.74 -17.54 52.17
N GLY A 150 -6.79 -16.95 53.36
CA GLY A 150 -5.69 -16.19 53.95
C GLY A 150 -6.11 -14.80 54.46
N SER A 151 -5.17 -13.85 54.49
CA SER A 151 -5.44 -12.51 55.03
C SER A 151 -6.41 -11.68 54.18
N ALA A 152 -7.09 -10.70 54.81
CA ALA A 152 -7.93 -9.72 54.12
C ALA A 152 -7.16 -8.94 53.04
N GLY A 153 -5.84 -8.75 53.22
CA GLY A 153 -4.95 -8.17 52.21
C GLY A 153 -4.85 -9.02 50.94
N LYS A 154 -4.77 -10.34 51.06
CA LYS A 154 -4.78 -11.27 49.90
C LYS A 154 -6.10 -11.16 49.14
N CYS A 155 -7.23 -11.11 49.85
CA CYS A 155 -8.55 -10.92 49.22
C CYS A 155 -8.68 -9.57 48.48
N LYS A 156 -8.21 -8.47 49.07
CA LYS A 156 -8.22 -7.15 48.42
C LYS A 156 -7.36 -7.15 47.15
N LEU A 157 -6.21 -7.81 47.20
CA LEU A 157 -5.30 -7.95 46.08
C LEU A 157 -5.86 -8.84 44.97
N SER A 158 -6.43 -10.00 45.31
CA SER A 158 -7.13 -10.86 44.35
C SER A 158 -8.34 -10.14 43.75
N THR A 159 -9.09 -9.34 44.53
CA THR A 159 -10.17 -8.50 44.01
C THR A 159 -9.65 -7.45 43.01
N ALA A 160 -8.49 -6.85 43.26
CA ALA A 160 -7.84 -5.94 42.31
C ALA A 160 -7.45 -6.65 41.01
N THR A 161 -6.94 -7.89 41.08
CA THR A 161 -6.65 -8.69 39.87
C THR A 161 -7.90 -9.03 39.06
N VAL A 162 -9.07 -9.21 39.69
CA VAL A 162 -10.35 -9.38 38.98
C VAL A 162 -10.68 -8.14 38.14
N ILE A 163 -10.52 -6.95 38.70
CA ILE A 163 -10.81 -5.69 38.00
C ILE A 163 -9.88 -5.53 36.80
N LEU A 164 -8.58 -5.82 36.96
CA LEU A 164 -7.65 -5.79 35.83
C LEU A 164 -8.01 -6.81 34.75
N GLY A 165 -8.42 -8.02 35.14
CA GLY A 165 -8.90 -9.05 34.22
C GLY A 165 -10.08 -8.58 33.35
N VAL A 166 -11.06 -7.89 33.95
CA VAL A 166 -12.18 -7.28 33.22
C VAL A 166 -11.68 -6.25 32.21
N VAL A 167 -10.79 -5.35 32.63
CA VAL A 167 -10.26 -4.30 31.76
C VAL A 167 -9.51 -4.90 30.57
N ILE A 168 -8.64 -5.90 30.81
CA ILE A 168 -7.89 -6.57 29.74
C ILE A 168 -8.85 -7.27 28.76
N PHE A 169 -9.86 -7.98 29.29
CA PHE A 169 -10.89 -8.63 28.48
C PHE A 169 -11.64 -7.64 27.58
N LEU A 170 -12.12 -6.53 28.14
CA LEU A 170 -12.83 -5.49 27.38
C LEU A 170 -11.93 -4.87 26.31
N LEU A 171 -10.65 -4.64 26.60
CA LEU A 171 -9.70 -4.17 25.60
C LEU A 171 -9.54 -5.16 24.45
N PHE A 172 -9.49 -6.47 24.72
CA PHE A 172 -9.45 -7.50 23.66
C PHE A 172 -10.73 -7.59 22.85
N ILE A 173 -11.91 -7.31 23.44
CA ILE A 173 -13.16 -7.16 22.65
C ILE A 173 -13.03 -5.98 21.68
N VAL A 174 -12.53 -4.83 22.16
CA VAL A 174 -12.36 -3.64 21.33
C VAL A 174 -11.38 -3.92 20.19
N THR A 175 -10.23 -4.54 20.46
CA THR A 175 -9.25 -4.86 19.40
C THR A 175 -9.76 -5.95 18.45
N ALA A 176 -10.53 -6.93 18.92
CA ALA A 176 -11.20 -7.92 18.07
C ALA A 176 -12.22 -7.26 17.13
N PHE A 177 -13.02 -6.31 17.62
CA PHE A 177 -13.94 -5.54 16.79
C PHE A 177 -13.20 -4.74 15.70
N MET A 178 -12.10 -4.08 16.05
CA MET A 178 -11.26 -3.38 15.09
C MET A 178 -10.67 -4.35 14.04
N SER A 179 -10.24 -5.54 14.47
CA SER A 179 -9.76 -6.59 13.56
C SER A 179 -10.84 -7.12 12.62
N PHE A 180 -12.07 -7.33 13.10
CA PHE A 180 -13.19 -7.71 12.23
C PHE A 180 -13.53 -6.62 11.21
N ARG A 181 -13.46 -5.35 11.61
CA ARG A 181 -13.61 -4.22 10.69
C ARG A 181 -12.51 -4.22 9.62
N ASN A 182 -11.27 -4.56 9.99
CA ASN A 182 -10.17 -4.72 9.04
C ASN A 182 -10.38 -5.91 8.09
N VAL A 183 -10.88 -7.05 8.57
CA VAL A 183 -11.27 -8.19 7.73
C VAL A 183 -12.40 -7.82 6.77
N ALA A 184 -13.44 -7.12 7.25
CA ALA A 184 -14.54 -6.68 6.41
C ALA A 184 -14.10 -5.69 5.33
N HIS A 185 -13.16 -4.79 5.67
CA HIS A 185 -12.54 -3.89 4.70
C HIS A 185 -11.73 -4.68 3.67
N PHE A 186 -10.85 -5.57 4.12
CA PHE A 186 -10.03 -6.42 3.25
C PHE A 186 -10.88 -7.26 2.29
N ARG A 187 -12.02 -7.81 2.75
CA ARG A 187 -12.97 -8.55 1.90
C ARG A 187 -13.64 -7.68 0.82
N ARG A 188 -13.76 -6.37 1.04
CA ARG A 188 -14.39 -5.43 0.09
C ARG A 188 -13.37 -4.81 -0.88
N THR A 189 -12.16 -4.54 -0.43
CA THR A 189 -11.17 -3.76 -1.19
C THR A 189 -9.95 -4.57 -1.64
N GLY A 190 -9.72 -5.76 -1.08
CA GLY A 190 -8.50 -6.54 -1.29
C GLY A 190 -7.24 -5.90 -0.68
N THR A 191 -7.38 -4.78 0.03
CA THR A 191 -6.28 -4.03 0.64
C THR A 191 -6.36 -4.08 2.16
N LEU A 192 -5.22 -4.37 2.81
CA LEU A 192 -5.12 -4.38 4.27
C LEU A 192 -5.06 -2.92 4.77
N PRO A 193 -6.02 -2.47 5.61
CA PRO A 193 -5.92 -1.18 6.27
C PRO A 193 -4.62 -1.11 7.09
N ASP A 194 -3.93 0.03 7.03
CA ASP A 194 -2.73 0.34 7.81
C ASP A 194 -1.41 -0.38 7.41
N ALA A 195 -1.31 -0.87 6.18
CA ALA A 195 -0.01 -1.23 5.58
C ALA A 195 0.89 -0.01 5.26
N VAL A 196 0.41 1.21 5.53
CA VAL A 196 1.16 2.48 5.37
C VAL A 196 1.82 2.81 6.72
N SER A 197 3.13 2.56 6.80
CA SER A 197 3.96 2.85 7.98
C SER A 197 3.94 4.34 8.36
N ASP A 198 3.95 4.63 9.66
CA ASP A 198 4.49 5.89 10.18
C ASP A 198 6.03 5.83 10.03
N PRO A 199 6.65 6.70 9.21
CA PRO A 199 8.10 6.67 8.94
C PRO A 199 8.97 6.90 10.19
N THR A 200 8.41 7.45 11.26
CA THR A 200 9.14 7.85 12.48
C THR A 200 9.69 6.66 13.28
N PHE A 201 8.92 5.57 13.40
CA PHE A 201 9.31 4.40 14.21
C PHE A 201 10.35 3.50 13.50
N ALA A 202 10.30 3.50 12.16
CA ALA A 202 11.24 2.77 11.32
C ALA A 202 12.65 3.39 11.38
N ALA A 203 12.76 4.71 11.53
CA ALA A 203 14.04 5.41 11.68
C ALA A 203 14.70 5.07 13.03
N GLN A 204 13.94 5.08 14.13
CA GLN A 204 14.48 4.85 15.48
C GLN A 204 14.98 3.42 15.71
N SER A 205 14.25 2.41 15.20
CA SER A 205 14.64 1.00 15.37
C SER A 205 15.81 0.57 14.48
N LYS A 206 16.07 1.29 13.39
CA LYS A 206 17.23 1.05 12.50
C LYS A 206 18.54 1.59 13.11
N ALA A 207 18.46 2.67 13.89
CA ALA A 207 19.61 3.25 14.59
C ALA A 207 20.07 2.41 15.81
N ALA A 208 19.17 1.68 16.48
CA ALA A 208 19.48 0.99 17.74
C ALA A 208 20.15 -0.40 17.62
N PHE A 209 20.22 -1.00 16.43
CA PHE A 209 20.73 -2.37 16.22
C PHE A 209 21.84 -2.46 15.16
N ASN A 210 22.52 -1.35 14.86
CA ASN A 210 23.65 -1.35 13.93
C ASN A 210 24.97 -1.48 14.71
N PRO A 211 25.71 -2.60 14.64
CA PRO A 211 26.96 -2.80 15.38
C PRO A 211 28.17 -2.08 14.74
N ALA A 212 27.96 -1.31 13.67
CA ALA A 212 29.03 -0.68 12.88
C ALA A 212 29.51 0.67 13.43
N HIS A 213 28.95 1.19 14.52
CA HIS A 213 29.23 2.55 14.99
C HIS A 213 30.23 2.64 16.16
N ASP A 214 30.83 1.52 16.59
CA ASP A 214 31.62 1.44 17.83
C ASP A 214 33.10 1.06 17.62
N PHE A 215 33.59 1.05 16.37
CA PHE A 215 34.98 0.65 16.05
C PHE A 215 35.79 1.67 15.23
N GLU A 216 35.19 2.75 14.72
CA GLU A 216 35.91 3.72 13.86
C GLU A 216 36.23 5.06 14.56
N GLU A 217 35.76 5.30 15.79
CA GLU A 217 35.91 6.62 16.43
C GLU A 217 37.19 6.80 17.29
N GLU A 218 38.03 5.76 17.46
CA GLU A 218 39.18 5.82 18.39
C GLU A 218 40.56 6.06 17.73
N GLU A 219 40.70 6.04 16.40
CA GLU A 219 42.02 6.21 15.74
C GLU A 219 42.38 7.64 15.29
N ASP A 220 41.43 8.58 15.22
CA ASP A 220 41.68 9.92 14.63
C ASP A 220 42.14 11.01 15.63
N ASP A 221 42.10 10.75 16.94
CA ASP A 221 42.49 11.74 17.96
C ASP A 221 44.00 11.82 18.26
N PHE A 222 44.84 10.96 17.65
CA PHE A 222 46.27 10.88 18.00
C PHE A 222 47.22 11.67 17.09
N ARG A 223 46.76 12.34 16.00
CA ARG A 223 47.67 12.96 15.01
C ARG A 223 47.69 14.48 14.87
N SER A 224 46.92 15.23 15.65
CA SER A 224 46.78 16.68 15.46
C SER A 224 47.41 17.51 16.60
N ARG A 225 48.70 17.29 16.92
CA ARG A 225 49.49 18.24 17.74
C ARG A 225 50.99 18.25 17.44
N ALA A 226 51.38 18.81 16.29
CA ALA A 226 52.66 19.44 15.94
C ALA A 226 52.56 19.85 14.45
N GLY A 227 52.95 21.00 13.90
CA GLY A 227 53.70 22.19 14.32
C GLY A 227 54.26 22.82 13.02
N ILE A 228 53.98 24.11 12.79
CA ILE A 228 54.78 25.12 12.04
C ILE A 228 55.19 24.85 10.56
N GLY A 229 54.54 25.61 9.65
CA GLY A 229 55.16 26.55 8.68
C GLY A 229 56.01 26.08 7.48
N SER A 230 55.59 26.38 6.24
CA SER A 230 56.36 27.14 5.22
C SER A 230 55.62 27.19 3.85
N SER A 231 55.82 28.30 3.13
CA SER A 231 55.23 28.73 1.85
C SER A 231 55.84 28.07 0.59
N VAL A 232 55.07 27.94 -0.51
CA VAL A 232 55.46 28.25 -1.92
C VAL A 232 54.24 28.11 -2.87
N ARG A 233 54.23 28.95 -3.93
CA ARG A 233 53.22 29.17 -4.99
C ARG A 233 53.06 28.03 -6.01
N GLY A 234 51.88 27.93 -6.64
CA GLY A 234 51.70 27.53 -8.06
C GLY A 234 50.51 26.59 -8.35
N ASP A 235 49.66 26.99 -9.32
CA ASP A 235 48.55 26.24 -9.99
C ASP A 235 47.44 25.64 -9.11
N ARG A 236 46.17 26.10 -9.11
CA ARG A 236 45.17 26.31 -10.18
C ARG A 236 44.65 24.98 -10.77
N ASP A 237 43.37 24.74 -10.44
CA ASP A 237 42.44 23.70 -10.91
C ASP A 237 42.49 22.34 -10.17
N GLU A 238 41.80 22.20 -9.02
CA GLU A 238 41.30 20.88 -8.53
C GLU A 238 40.28 20.88 -7.35
N ASP A 239 39.57 21.96 -7.05
CA ASP A 239 38.57 21.95 -5.96
C ASP A 239 37.15 21.62 -6.45
N TYR A 240 36.89 20.38 -6.90
CA TYR A 240 35.51 19.88 -7.02
C TYR A 240 35.42 18.34 -7.03
N ALA A 241 35.75 17.69 -5.91
CA ALA A 241 35.18 16.38 -5.55
C ALA A 241 35.60 16.01 -4.13
N LEU A 242 34.69 16.11 -3.15
CA LEU A 242 34.59 15.20 -2.00
C LEU A 242 33.34 15.54 -1.17
N LEU A 243 32.16 15.30 -1.75
CA LEU A 243 30.91 15.07 -1.00
C LEU A 243 30.10 13.98 -1.69
N GLN A 244 30.67 12.78 -1.74
CA GLN A 244 29.92 11.54 -1.96
C GLN A 244 30.29 10.56 -0.86
N GLN A 245 29.69 10.77 0.32
CA GLN A 245 29.63 9.76 1.36
C GLN A 245 28.41 10.01 2.27
N SER A 246 27.22 9.93 1.67
CA SER A 246 25.97 9.64 2.38
C SER A 246 25.01 8.79 1.53
N GLU A 247 25.51 8.13 0.47
CA GLU A 247 24.71 7.24 -0.38
C GLU A 247 24.74 5.78 0.12
N VAL A 248 24.26 5.49 1.33
CA VAL A 248 24.05 4.07 1.71
C VAL A 248 22.78 3.76 2.53
N ASP A 249 21.99 4.72 3.01
CA ASP A 249 20.81 4.37 3.84
C ASP A 249 19.41 4.76 3.32
N GLU A 250 19.30 5.44 2.18
CA GLU A 250 18.05 6.05 1.68
C GLU A 250 17.44 5.34 0.43
N PHE A 251 17.57 4.02 0.28
CA PHE A 251 16.99 3.32 -0.90
C PHE A 251 16.46 1.90 -0.66
N GLY A 252 16.02 1.63 0.56
CA GLY A 252 15.41 0.36 0.94
C GLY A 252 13.89 0.35 1.10
N ASN A 253 13.09 1.27 0.52
CA ASN A 253 11.62 1.14 0.56
C ASN A 253 10.84 2.07 -0.41
N SER A 254 10.81 1.78 -1.72
CA SER A 254 10.00 2.55 -2.69
C SER A 254 8.55 2.05 -2.82
N GLN A 255 7.86 1.78 -1.70
CA GLN A 255 6.46 1.32 -1.68
C GLN A 255 5.57 2.09 -0.69
N ALA A 256 5.93 3.32 -0.33
CA ALA A 256 5.11 4.12 0.59
C ALA A 256 5.06 5.61 0.24
N ARG A 257 4.79 5.98 -1.02
CA ARG A 257 4.25 7.31 -1.39
C ARG A 257 3.33 7.23 -2.62
N SER A 258 2.03 7.26 -2.35
CA SER A 258 0.97 7.84 -3.20
C SER A 258 -0.37 7.57 -2.52
N ALA A 259 -0.95 8.57 -1.88
CA ALA A 259 -2.37 8.59 -1.53
C ALA A 259 -2.85 10.04 -1.41
N LEU A 260 -2.89 10.72 -2.56
CA LEU A 260 -3.88 11.75 -2.81
C LEU A 260 -4.63 11.32 -4.08
N SER A 261 -5.81 10.73 -3.92
CA SER A 261 -6.83 10.70 -4.95
C SER A 261 -8.19 10.54 -4.28
N GLY A 262 -9.09 11.45 -4.62
CA GLY A 262 -10.39 11.62 -4.01
C GLY A 262 -11.32 10.45 -4.25
N THR A 263 -12.08 10.16 -3.20
CA THR A 263 -13.19 9.21 -3.16
C THR A 263 -14.30 9.68 -4.11
N TYR A 264 -14.60 8.88 -5.13
CA TYR A 264 -15.89 8.93 -5.84
C TYR A 264 -16.88 8.09 -5.04
N ASP A 265 -17.91 8.73 -4.48
CA ASP A 265 -19.04 8.12 -3.79
C ASP A 265 -20.31 8.37 -4.64
N PRO A 266 -20.98 7.34 -5.18
CA PRO A 266 -22.17 7.52 -6.00
C PRO A 266 -23.48 7.64 -5.20
N THR A 267 -23.44 7.96 -3.89
CA THR A 267 -24.67 7.98 -3.05
C THR A 267 -25.01 9.31 -2.37
N VAL A 268 -24.39 10.43 -2.73
CA VAL A 268 -24.69 11.73 -2.09
C VAL A 268 -25.11 12.79 -3.10
N SER A 269 -26.38 13.22 -3.02
CA SER A 269 -26.92 14.39 -3.71
C SER A 269 -26.56 15.67 -2.95
N GLY A 270 -25.84 16.60 -3.56
CA GLY A 270 -25.59 17.94 -3.02
C GLY A 270 -24.61 18.74 -3.88
N GLY A 271 -25.13 19.73 -4.62
CA GLY A 271 -24.37 20.48 -5.63
C GLY A 271 -23.48 21.61 -5.10
N SER A 272 -22.45 21.96 -5.87
CA SER A 272 -22.01 23.35 -6.09
C SER A 272 -20.97 23.42 -7.23
N VAL A 273 -21.39 24.05 -8.31
CA VAL A 273 -20.70 24.84 -9.35
C VAL A 273 -19.15 24.87 -9.33
N LEU A 274 -18.53 24.43 -10.43
CA LEU A 274 -17.19 24.90 -10.84
C LEU A 274 -17.19 25.22 -12.35
N HIS A 275 -16.60 26.35 -12.68
CA HIS A 275 -16.60 26.99 -13.99
C HIS A 275 -15.78 26.25 -15.05
N ASP A 276 -16.31 26.30 -16.27
CA ASP A 276 -15.79 25.81 -17.54
C ASP A 276 -14.61 26.67 -18.02
N TYR A 277 -13.49 26.05 -18.40
CA TYR A 277 -12.49 26.66 -19.27
C TYR A 277 -12.26 25.74 -20.47
N SER A 278 -12.74 26.19 -21.61
CA SER A 278 -12.52 25.62 -22.93
C SER A 278 -11.08 25.89 -23.40
N THR A 279 -10.34 24.83 -23.72
CA THR A 279 -9.31 24.88 -24.77
C THR A 279 -9.52 23.68 -25.70
N SER A 280 -10.12 24.00 -26.84
CA SER A 280 -10.41 23.14 -27.99
C SER A 280 -9.15 22.78 -28.78
N TYR A 281 -9.10 21.54 -29.29
CA TYR A 281 -8.49 20.98 -30.53
C TYR A 281 -7.73 19.65 -30.22
N GLY A 282 -8.03 18.45 -30.75
CA GLY A 282 -9.04 17.92 -31.66
C GLY A 282 -8.67 16.47 -32.10
N GLY A 283 -9.64 15.55 -32.07
CA GLY A 283 -9.70 14.27 -32.82
C GLY A 283 -9.10 13.02 -32.18
N ALA A 284 -9.62 11.80 -32.36
CA ALA A 284 -10.85 11.28 -32.96
C ALA A 284 -10.99 9.81 -32.53
N HIS A 285 -12.23 9.37 -32.23
CA HIS A 285 -12.74 8.01 -31.94
C HIS A 285 -13.37 7.83 -30.55
N GLY A 286 -14.62 8.26 -30.43
CA GLY A 286 -15.61 7.73 -29.49
C GLY A 286 -16.87 7.36 -30.27
N GLN A 287 -17.24 6.08 -30.27
CA GLN A 287 -18.55 5.61 -30.73
C GLN A 287 -19.26 4.95 -29.56
N HIS A 288 -20.47 5.44 -29.29
CA HIS A 288 -21.36 5.06 -28.21
C HIS A 288 -22.04 3.72 -28.53
N TYR A 289 -22.18 2.84 -27.53
CA TYR A 289 -23.25 1.83 -27.53
C TYR A 289 -24.28 2.20 -26.45
N GLY A 290 -25.43 2.70 -26.92
CA GLY A 290 -26.67 2.77 -26.14
C GLY A 290 -27.43 1.44 -26.26
N THR A 291 -28.12 1.07 -25.19
CA THR A 291 -28.98 -0.11 -25.04
C THR A 291 -30.22 -0.10 -25.97
N PRO A 292 -30.80 -1.27 -26.33
CA PRO A 292 -31.84 -1.37 -27.34
C PRO A 292 -33.25 -1.11 -26.78
N SER A 293 -34.06 -0.35 -27.52
CA SER A 293 -35.51 -0.21 -27.29
C SER A 293 -36.34 -0.89 -28.37
N GLU A 294 -37.48 -1.41 -27.94
CA GLU A 294 -38.44 -2.27 -28.60
C GLU A 294 -39.16 -1.72 -29.85
N PHE A 295 -39.72 -2.67 -30.59
CA PHE A 295 -40.56 -2.60 -31.78
C PHE A 295 -41.65 -1.52 -31.81
N GLY A 296 -41.88 -0.97 -33.01
CA GLY A 296 -43.09 -0.22 -33.37
C GLY A 296 -43.27 -0.08 -34.89
N THR A 297 -44.24 -0.79 -35.44
CA THR A 297 -44.60 -0.94 -36.87
C THR A 297 -45.34 0.25 -37.49
N ASN A 298 -45.02 0.51 -38.78
CA ASN A 298 -45.84 1.01 -39.91
C ASN A 298 -46.79 2.21 -39.74
N HIS A 299 -46.66 3.22 -40.61
CA HIS A 299 -47.73 3.58 -41.54
C HIS A 299 -47.25 4.46 -42.72
N VAL A 300 -47.73 4.09 -43.91
CA VAL A 300 -47.56 4.69 -45.24
C VAL A 300 -48.40 5.97 -45.39
N TYR A 301 -47.93 6.99 -46.12
CA TYR A 301 -48.71 7.80 -47.06
C TYR A 301 -47.81 8.63 -48.00
N LEU A 302 -47.96 8.44 -49.31
CA LEU A 302 -47.55 9.37 -50.39
C LEU A 302 -48.76 10.23 -50.78
N PRO A 303 -48.57 11.44 -51.33
CA PRO A 303 -48.92 11.59 -52.76
C PRO A 303 -48.07 12.56 -53.61
N ARG A 304 -48.30 12.37 -54.91
CA ARG A 304 -47.73 12.78 -56.21
C ARG A 304 -48.13 14.20 -56.71
N HIS A 305 -47.33 14.80 -57.63
CA HIS A 305 -47.67 15.55 -58.88
C HIS A 305 -46.41 16.35 -59.35
N GLN A 306 -46.01 16.57 -60.63
CA GLN A 306 -46.73 16.94 -61.87
C GLN A 306 -45.86 16.81 -63.16
N ASN A 307 -46.52 16.74 -64.33
CA ASN A 307 -46.09 16.44 -65.73
C ASN A 307 -45.33 17.53 -66.54
N ARG A 308 -44.60 17.12 -67.61
CA ARG A 308 -44.70 17.70 -69.00
C ARG A 308 -44.01 16.89 -70.16
N HIS A 309 -44.84 16.43 -71.13
CA HIS A 309 -44.79 16.37 -72.63
C HIS A 309 -43.44 16.38 -73.43
N THR A 310 -43.04 15.41 -74.31
CA THR A 310 -43.48 14.79 -75.62
C THR A 310 -42.90 15.44 -76.92
N THR A 311 -41.86 14.85 -77.60
CA THR A 311 -41.80 14.05 -78.90
C THR A 311 -41.36 14.84 -80.17
N PRO A 312 -40.94 14.30 -81.37
CA PRO A 312 -40.79 12.90 -81.92
C PRO A 312 -39.48 12.54 -82.76
N CYS A 313 -38.92 11.30 -82.76
CA CYS A 313 -38.96 10.13 -83.73
C CYS A 313 -37.87 10.13 -84.88
N PRO A 314 -37.37 9.02 -85.53
CA PRO A 314 -37.72 7.58 -85.50
C PRO A 314 -36.59 6.47 -85.42
N THR A 315 -37.02 5.28 -84.94
CA THR A 315 -36.81 3.90 -85.47
C THR A 315 -35.45 3.15 -85.43
N THR A 316 -35.40 2.21 -84.45
CA THR A 316 -34.94 0.79 -84.50
C THR A 316 -33.45 0.44 -84.61
N ILE A 317 -32.90 -0.18 -83.55
CA ILE A 317 -32.33 -1.55 -83.53
C ILE A 317 -32.34 -2.08 -82.08
N ARG A 318 -32.56 -3.39 -81.98
CA ARG A 318 -32.84 -4.20 -80.79
C ARG A 318 -31.64 -4.43 -79.85
N THR A 319 -31.97 -4.53 -78.56
CA THR A 319 -31.43 -5.43 -77.50
C THR A 319 -29.97 -5.28 -77.04
N ASN A 320 -29.79 -4.70 -75.85
CA ASN A 320 -29.43 -5.45 -74.64
C ASN A 320 -29.61 -4.57 -73.39
N LEU A 321 -30.80 -4.63 -72.81
CA LEU A 321 -31.08 -4.07 -71.50
C LEU A 321 -30.52 -5.06 -70.47
N GLN A 322 -29.24 -4.94 -70.14
CA GLN A 322 -28.71 -5.62 -68.96
C GLN A 322 -29.29 -4.89 -67.76
N ILE A 323 -30.36 -5.48 -67.22
CA ILE A 323 -30.95 -5.15 -65.93
C ILE A 323 -29.77 -5.03 -64.96
N GLN A 324 -29.41 -3.80 -64.59
CA GLN A 324 -28.66 -3.57 -63.37
C GLN A 324 -29.55 -4.10 -62.26
N ILE A 325 -29.35 -5.36 -61.92
CA ILE A 325 -29.74 -5.90 -60.63
C ILE A 325 -28.90 -5.08 -59.66
N ILE A 326 -29.46 -3.94 -59.24
CA ILE A 326 -29.12 -3.34 -57.95
C ILE A 326 -29.49 -4.44 -56.97
N LYS A 327 -28.53 -5.33 -56.68
CA LYS A 327 -28.61 -6.18 -55.51
C LYS A 327 -28.81 -5.18 -54.39
N MET A 328 -30.02 -5.18 -53.83
CA MET A 328 -30.27 -4.55 -52.55
C MET A 328 -29.15 -5.02 -51.65
N ALA A 329 -28.23 -4.11 -51.33
CA ALA A 329 -27.21 -4.39 -50.34
C ALA A 329 -28.00 -4.79 -49.10
N SER A 330 -27.80 -6.03 -48.66
CA SER A 330 -28.12 -6.40 -47.29
C SER A 330 -27.60 -5.27 -46.41
N LEU A 331 -28.36 -4.91 -45.38
CA LEU A 331 -27.81 -4.12 -44.29
C LEU A 331 -26.64 -4.93 -43.73
N ASP A 332 -25.43 -4.68 -44.24
CA ASP A 332 -24.22 -5.38 -43.84
C ASP A 332 -23.92 -4.94 -42.41
N LEU A 333 -24.20 -5.84 -41.47
CA LEU A 333 -23.97 -5.62 -40.04
C LEU A 333 -22.48 -5.41 -39.73
N TYR A 334 -21.57 -5.88 -40.59
CA TYR A 334 -20.13 -5.74 -40.46
C TYR A 334 -19.45 -5.71 -41.84
N THR A 335 -18.25 -5.13 -41.91
CA THR A 335 -17.39 -5.17 -43.11
C THR A 335 -16.61 -6.47 -43.17
N GLN A 336 -16.79 -7.25 -44.23
CA GLN A 336 -16.04 -8.49 -44.44
C GLN A 336 -14.61 -8.21 -44.94
N TYR A 337 -13.61 -8.80 -44.28
CA TYR A 337 -12.21 -8.76 -44.69
C TYR A 337 -11.73 -10.15 -45.14
N PRO A 338 -10.92 -10.24 -46.23
CA PRO A 338 -10.41 -11.52 -46.71
C PRO A 338 -9.21 -11.97 -45.87
N LEU A 339 -9.44 -12.82 -44.86
CA LEU A 339 -8.41 -13.35 -43.96
C LEU A 339 -8.02 -14.78 -44.31
N HIS A 340 -6.75 -15.12 -44.13
CA HIS A 340 -6.20 -16.46 -44.28
C HIS A 340 -5.60 -16.94 -42.96
N LEU A 341 -5.98 -18.15 -42.52
CA LEU A 341 -5.45 -18.82 -41.34
C LEU A 341 -4.41 -19.87 -41.78
N ASP A 342 -3.18 -19.74 -41.31
CA ASP A 342 -2.18 -20.80 -41.46
C ASP A 342 -2.44 -21.91 -40.42
N PRO A 343 -2.76 -23.16 -40.84
CA PRO A 343 -3.08 -24.24 -39.93
C PRO A 343 -1.89 -24.68 -39.04
N THR A 344 -0.65 -24.40 -39.45
CA THR A 344 0.54 -24.82 -38.71
C THR A 344 0.93 -23.81 -37.63
N THR A 345 1.03 -22.53 -37.99
CA THR A 345 1.39 -21.46 -37.06
C THR A 345 0.20 -20.92 -36.27
N LYS A 346 -1.02 -21.27 -36.69
CA LYS A 346 -2.29 -20.69 -36.21
C LYS A 346 -2.32 -19.15 -36.33
N SER A 347 -1.51 -18.59 -37.23
CA SER A 347 -1.46 -17.16 -37.47
C SER A 347 -2.47 -16.74 -38.54
N ILE A 348 -3.05 -15.56 -38.36
CA ILE A 348 -4.02 -14.97 -39.27
C ILE A 348 -3.32 -13.85 -40.06
N THR A 349 -3.45 -13.89 -41.38
CA THR A 349 -2.88 -12.91 -42.32
C THR A 349 -3.94 -12.38 -43.28
N LEU A 350 -3.78 -11.15 -43.77
CA LEU A 350 -4.63 -10.60 -44.82
C LEU A 350 -4.32 -11.31 -46.16
N ALA A 351 -5.34 -11.77 -46.87
CA ALA A 351 -5.16 -12.41 -48.16
C ALA A 351 -4.68 -11.40 -49.23
N PRO A 352 -3.86 -11.82 -50.20
CA PRO A 352 -3.47 -10.97 -51.32
C PRO A 352 -4.70 -10.47 -52.09
N PRO A 353 -4.70 -9.23 -52.61
CA PRO A 353 -5.81 -8.71 -53.40
C PRO A 353 -5.97 -9.52 -54.69
N THR A 354 -6.98 -10.38 -54.76
CA THR A 354 -7.30 -11.16 -55.96
C THR A 354 -8.26 -10.37 -56.85
N ASN A 355 -7.76 -9.57 -57.82
CA ASN A 355 -8.51 -8.95 -58.94
C ASN A 355 -9.95 -8.45 -58.67
N THR A 356 -10.30 -8.11 -57.43
CA THR A 356 -11.61 -7.61 -57.03
C THR A 356 -11.47 -6.12 -56.84
N THR A 357 -12.09 -5.38 -57.76
CA THR A 357 -12.23 -3.92 -57.83
C THR A 357 -13.13 -3.42 -56.70
N THR A 358 -12.77 -3.68 -55.45
CA THR A 358 -13.48 -3.18 -54.27
C THR A 358 -12.46 -2.51 -53.37
N PRO A 359 -12.43 -1.17 -53.30
CA PRO A 359 -11.51 -0.46 -52.43
C PRO A 359 -11.81 -0.84 -50.97
N LEU A 360 -10.79 -1.34 -50.27
CA LEU A 360 -10.90 -1.69 -48.86
C LEU A 360 -11.17 -0.41 -48.05
N PRO A 361 -12.17 -0.40 -47.14
CA PRO A 361 -12.54 0.81 -46.42
C PRO A 361 -11.50 1.29 -45.40
N SER A 362 -10.55 0.43 -45.02
CA SER A 362 -9.46 0.73 -44.09
C SER A 362 -8.10 0.43 -44.71
N SER A 363 -7.08 1.17 -44.30
CA SER A 363 -5.72 0.99 -44.80
C SER A 363 -5.20 -0.42 -44.50
N PRO A 364 -4.55 -1.11 -45.47
CA PRO A 364 -3.97 -2.42 -45.24
C PRO A 364 -2.92 -2.43 -44.12
N SER A 365 -2.23 -1.31 -43.88
CA SER A 365 -1.26 -1.17 -42.78
C SER A 365 -1.92 -1.28 -41.41
N THR A 366 -3.10 -0.68 -41.23
CA THR A 366 -3.87 -0.73 -39.97
C THR A 366 -4.29 -2.17 -39.68
N ILE A 367 -4.82 -2.87 -40.69
CA ILE A 367 -5.28 -4.26 -40.53
C ILE A 367 -4.11 -5.19 -40.21
N ASN A 368 -2.98 -5.05 -40.92
CA ASN A 368 -1.79 -5.86 -40.64
C ASN A 368 -1.23 -5.63 -39.23
N THR A 369 -1.35 -4.41 -38.71
CA THR A 369 -0.97 -4.08 -37.33
C THR A 369 -1.87 -4.81 -36.33
N GLU A 370 -3.19 -4.76 -36.54
CA GLU A 370 -4.14 -5.49 -35.69
C GLU A 370 -3.98 -7.01 -35.77
N LEU A 371 -3.71 -7.56 -36.96
CA LEU A 371 -3.41 -8.98 -37.12
C LEU A 371 -2.12 -9.38 -36.38
N THR A 372 -1.12 -8.48 -36.34
CA THR A 372 0.11 -8.70 -35.55
C THR A 372 -0.21 -8.76 -34.06
N HIS A 373 -1.03 -7.83 -33.55
CA HIS A 373 -1.50 -7.83 -32.16
C HIS A 373 -2.34 -9.08 -31.83
N LEU A 374 -3.24 -9.48 -32.73
CA LEU A 374 -4.07 -10.67 -32.58
C LEU A 374 -3.23 -11.96 -32.51
N ASN A 375 -2.26 -12.09 -33.40
CA ASN A 375 -1.34 -13.23 -33.40
C ASN A 375 -0.45 -13.27 -32.14
N ALA A 376 -0.02 -12.09 -31.63
CA ALA A 376 0.70 -11.99 -30.36
C ALA A 376 -0.19 -12.39 -29.16
N LEU A 377 -1.44 -11.92 -29.14
CA LEU A 377 -2.41 -12.28 -28.12
C LEU A 377 -2.71 -13.78 -28.13
N HIS A 378 -2.88 -14.39 -29.30
CA HIS A 378 -3.11 -15.83 -29.43
C HIS A 378 -1.97 -16.66 -28.82
N ARG A 379 -0.71 -16.30 -29.11
CA ARG A 379 0.46 -16.95 -28.49
C ARG A 379 0.48 -16.77 -26.97
N SER A 380 0.12 -15.58 -26.49
CA SER A 380 0.03 -15.28 -25.04
C SER A 380 -1.03 -16.15 -24.35
N LEU A 381 -2.23 -16.26 -24.93
CA LEU A 381 -3.33 -17.08 -24.39
C LEU A 381 -3.00 -18.58 -24.39
N ILE A 382 -2.30 -19.08 -25.40
CA ILE A 382 -1.87 -20.49 -25.43
C ILE A 382 -0.80 -20.79 -24.37
N SER A 383 0.00 -19.80 -23.98
CA SER A 383 1.01 -19.97 -22.93
C SER A 383 0.44 -19.92 -21.50
N LEU A 384 -0.85 -19.63 -21.34
CA LEU A 384 -1.55 -19.76 -20.07
C LEU A 384 -1.80 -21.23 -19.72
N ASP A 385 -1.85 -21.51 -18.42
CA ASP A 385 -2.32 -22.80 -17.93
C ASP A 385 -3.82 -22.98 -18.25
N PRO A 386 -4.29 -24.22 -18.56
CA PRO A 386 -5.70 -24.46 -18.81
C PRO A 386 -6.60 -24.03 -17.63
N PRO A 387 -7.78 -23.42 -17.86
CA PRO A 387 -8.38 -23.10 -19.16
C PRO A 387 -7.75 -21.82 -19.72
N ASN A 388 -7.33 -21.81 -21.00
CA ASN A 388 -6.61 -20.72 -21.72
C ASN A 388 -7.39 -19.39 -21.86
N ILE A 389 -8.26 -19.11 -20.91
CA ILE A 389 -8.94 -17.84 -20.65
C ILE A 389 -8.15 -17.07 -19.59
N PRO A 390 -8.00 -15.74 -19.75
CA PRO A 390 -7.30 -14.94 -18.76
C PRO A 390 -8.03 -15.04 -17.40
N PRO A 391 -7.31 -15.31 -16.30
CA PRO A 391 -7.90 -15.27 -14.97
C PRO A 391 -8.34 -13.83 -14.63
N PRO A 392 -9.21 -13.65 -13.62
CA PRO A 392 -9.48 -12.32 -13.11
C PRO A 392 -8.16 -11.63 -12.68
N PRO A 393 -8.05 -10.29 -12.81
CA PRO A 393 -6.81 -9.54 -12.55
C PRO A 393 -6.29 -9.67 -11.11
N LEU A 394 -7.12 -10.12 -10.19
CA LEU A 394 -6.79 -10.40 -8.80
C LEU A 394 -7.27 -11.83 -8.47
N PRO A 395 -6.49 -12.65 -7.74
CA PRO A 395 -5.17 -12.37 -7.16
C PRO A 395 -4.02 -12.46 -8.18
N ILE A 396 -2.99 -11.63 -8.00
CA ILE A 396 -1.82 -11.57 -8.89
C ILE A 396 -0.88 -12.75 -8.62
N ASN A 397 -0.32 -13.36 -9.68
CA ASN A 397 0.73 -14.36 -9.54
C ASN A 397 2.07 -13.70 -9.13
N PRO A 398 2.63 -14.07 -7.95
CA PRO A 398 3.84 -13.41 -7.44
C PRO A 398 5.13 -13.78 -8.19
N LYS A 399 5.12 -14.83 -9.02
CA LYS A 399 6.33 -15.40 -9.65
C LYS A 399 7.09 -14.38 -10.49
N ARG A 400 6.39 -13.62 -11.32
CA ARG A 400 7.03 -12.62 -12.22
C ARG A 400 7.57 -11.43 -11.44
N SER A 401 6.82 -10.90 -10.47
CA SER A 401 7.30 -9.81 -9.60
C SER A 401 8.54 -10.23 -8.82
N ALA A 402 8.61 -11.48 -8.35
CA ALA A 402 9.79 -12.01 -7.68
C ALA A 402 11.02 -12.09 -8.60
N GLN A 403 10.83 -12.52 -9.86
CA GLN A 403 11.92 -12.55 -10.85
C GLN A 403 12.41 -11.14 -11.21
N ILE A 404 11.50 -10.19 -11.42
CA ILE A 404 11.84 -8.78 -11.67
C ILE A 404 12.62 -8.19 -10.48
N THR A 405 12.16 -8.45 -9.26
CA THR A 405 12.85 -8.00 -8.04
C THR A 405 14.26 -8.58 -7.96
N LYS A 406 14.42 -9.89 -8.23
CA LYS A 406 15.73 -10.54 -8.26
C LYS A 406 16.68 -9.93 -9.28
N LEU A 407 16.19 -9.62 -10.49
CA LEU A 407 16.99 -8.96 -11.53
C LEU A 407 17.40 -7.55 -11.10
N ARG A 408 16.46 -6.77 -10.54
CA ARG A 408 16.73 -5.44 -9.99
C ARG A 408 17.79 -5.48 -8.89
N ASP A 409 17.70 -6.43 -7.96
CA ASP A 409 18.64 -6.54 -6.86
C ASP A 409 20.02 -6.98 -7.35
N SER A 410 20.08 -7.83 -8.38
CA SER A 410 21.32 -8.19 -9.08
C SER A 410 21.96 -6.97 -9.77
N ALA A 411 21.14 -6.13 -10.42
CA ALA A 411 21.59 -4.88 -11.05
C ALA A 411 22.11 -3.87 -10.01
N ASN A 412 21.41 -3.72 -8.87
CA ASN A 412 21.87 -2.90 -7.74
C ASN A 412 23.21 -3.40 -7.18
N ALA A 413 23.41 -4.72 -7.10
CA ALA A 413 24.67 -5.29 -6.66
C ALA A 413 25.81 -5.00 -7.66
N ALA A 414 25.56 -5.07 -8.96
CA ALA A 414 26.53 -4.66 -9.98
C ALA A 414 26.84 -3.15 -9.91
N PHE A 415 25.82 -2.31 -9.69
CA PHE A 415 25.97 -0.86 -9.55
C PHE A 415 26.84 -0.49 -8.35
N ARG A 416 26.64 -1.13 -7.19
CA ARG A 416 27.47 -0.92 -5.99
C ARG A 416 28.92 -1.34 -6.15
N LYS A 417 29.23 -2.21 -7.11
CA LYS A 417 30.60 -2.59 -7.48
C LYS A 417 31.20 -1.64 -8.52
N SER A 418 30.57 -0.49 -8.75
CA SER A 418 30.92 0.49 -9.80
C SER A 418 30.92 -0.08 -11.23
N ASN A 419 30.32 -1.26 -11.44
CA ASN A 419 30.14 -1.83 -12.77
C ASN A 419 28.83 -1.32 -13.37
N HIS A 420 28.84 -0.05 -13.78
CA HIS A 420 27.65 0.66 -14.25
C HIS A 420 27.12 0.13 -15.60
N ALA A 421 28.02 -0.35 -16.48
CA ALA A 421 27.63 -0.92 -17.77
C ALA A 421 26.85 -2.23 -17.61
N GLU A 422 27.32 -3.13 -16.75
CA GLU A 422 26.61 -4.38 -16.47
C GLU A 422 25.32 -4.12 -15.69
N ALA A 423 25.30 -3.14 -14.77
CA ALA A 423 24.08 -2.73 -14.10
C ALA A 423 23.00 -2.27 -15.09
N ALA A 424 23.36 -1.44 -16.07
CA ALA A 424 22.44 -0.97 -17.11
C ALA A 424 21.89 -2.13 -17.97
N ARG A 425 22.73 -3.13 -18.28
CA ARG A 425 22.32 -4.35 -18.98
C ARG A 425 21.29 -5.15 -18.17
N LEU A 426 21.56 -5.38 -16.88
CA LEU A 426 20.65 -6.09 -15.98
C LEU A 426 19.32 -5.36 -15.76
N TYR A 427 19.35 -4.03 -15.65
CA TYR A 427 18.11 -3.24 -15.61
C TYR A 427 17.30 -3.36 -16.90
N THR A 428 17.96 -3.42 -18.05
CA THR A 428 17.27 -3.60 -19.34
C THR A 428 16.51 -4.92 -19.39
N TYR A 429 17.11 -6.04 -18.98
CA TYR A 429 16.37 -7.31 -18.89
C TYR A 429 15.22 -7.27 -17.88
N ALA A 430 15.39 -6.56 -16.77
CA ALA A 430 14.31 -6.39 -15.79
C ALA A 430 13.13 -5.59 -16.40
N ILE A 431 13.43 -4.55 -17.18
CA ILE A 431 12.43 -3.74 -17.89
C ILE A 431 11.73 -4.59 -18.95
N ASP A 432 12.46 -5.34 -19.77
CA ASP A 432 11.87 -6.22 -20.79
C ASP A 432 10.92 -7.25 -20.15
N MET A 433 11.30 -7.81 -19.00
CA MET A 433 10.47 -8.74 -18.24
C MET A 433 9.21 -8.09 -17.65
N ALA A 434 9.31 -6.82 -17.23
CA ALA A 434 8.21 -6.04 -16.69
C ALA A 434 7.23 -5.58 -17.79
N ILE A 435 7.72 -5.13 -18.95
CA ILE A 435 6.89 -4.77 -20.12
C ILE A 435 6.19 -5.99 -20.68
N GLY A 436 6.88 -7.15 -20.70
CA GLY A 436 6.31 -8.42 -21.16
C GLY A 436 5.25 -9.03 -20.22
N ARG A 437 4.74 -8.28 -19.24
CA ARG A 437 3.60 -8.69 -18.41
C ARG A 437 2.34 -8.88 -19.26
N PRO A 438 1.52 -9.89 -18.97
CA PRO A 438 0.25 -10.03 -19.68
C PRO A 438 -0.67 -8.83 -19.46
N GLY A 439 -1.33 -8.36 -20.52
CA GLY A 439 -2.15 -7.14 -20.47
C GLY A 439 -3.43 -7.24 -19.62
N TRP A 440 -3.79 -8.43 -19.15
CA TRP A 440 -4.91 -8.64 -18.22
C TRP A 440 -4.51 -8.52 -16.74
N GLU A 441 -3.21 -8.39 -16.43
CA GLU A 441 -2.75 -8.07 -15.07
C GLU A 441 -2.96 -6.57 -14.75
N PRO A 442 -3.06 -6.19 -13.46
CA PRO A 442 -3.23 -4.79 -13.09
C PRO A 442 -2.10 -3.89 -13.61
N VAL A 443 -2.46 -2.89 -14.42
CA VAL A 443 -1.51 -1.92 -15.00
C VAL A 443 -0.74 -1.13 -13.93
N THR A 444 -1.33 -0.93 -12.76
CA THR A 444 -0.70 -0.23 -11.64
C THR A 444 0.56 -0.96 -11.17
N LEU A 445 0.53 -2.29 -11.12
CA LEU A 445 1.70 -3.11 -10.77
C LEU A 445 2.83 -2.91 -11.77
N ALA A 446 2.53 -3.00 -13.06
CA ALA A 446 3.52 -2.82 -14.11
C ALA A 446 4.12 -1.40 -14.07
N ARG A 447 3.29 -0.37 -13.89
CA ARG A 447 3.75 1.03 -13.79
C ARG A 447 4.67 1.27 -12.59
N GLU A 448 4.36 0.70 -11.42
CA GLU A 448 5.20 0.85 -10.23
C GLU A 448 6.56 0.16 -10.38
N GLU A 449 6.58 -1.06 -10.92
CA GLU A 449 7.82 -1.79 -11.20
C GLU A 449 8.67 -1.06 -12.25
N LEU A 450 8.06 -0.62 -13.36
CA LEU A 450 8.74 0.11 -14.43
C LEU A 450 9.29 1.45 -13.97
N ALA A 451 8.53 2.23 -13.20
CA ALA A 451 9.00 3.51 -12.67
C ALA A 451 10.31 3.36 -11.88
N GLY A 452 10.37 2.38 -10.96
CA GLY A 452 11.57 2.12 -10.18
C GLY A 452 12.76 1.63 -11.04
N LEU A 453 12.50 0.76 -12.02
CA LEU A 453 13.54 0.23 -12.90
C LEU A 453 14.13 1.30 -13.82
N TYR A 454 13.28 2.13 -14.46
CA TYR A 454 13.72 3.24 -15.29
C TYR A 454 14.51 4.27 -14.49
N ALA A 455 14.05 4.62 -13.29
CA ALA A 455 14.77 5.56 -12.43
C ALA A 455 16.18 5.05 -12.07
N ASN A 456 16.33 3.75 -11.79
CA ASN A 456 17.62 3.16 -11.46
C ASN A 456 18.52 2.97 -12.68
N ARG A 457 17.96 2.64 -13.85
CA ARG A 457 18.71 2.57 -15.11
C ARG A 457 19.21 3.95 -15.54
N ALA A 458 18.39 4.99 -15.36
CA ALA A 458 18.80 6.39 -15.57
C ALA A 458 20.03 6.75 -14.72
N GLN A 459 20.06 6.36 -13.44
CA GLN A 459 21.23 6.54 -12.58
C GLN A 459 22.47 5.83 -13.15
N ALA A 460 22.32 4.58 -13.62
CA ALA A 460 23.42 3.84 -14.23
C ALA A 460 23.96 4.49 -15.52
N TRP A 461 23.09 5.14 -16.30
CA TRP A 461 23.51 5.92 -17.47
C TRP A 461 24.21 7.23 -17.09
N MET A 462 23.72 7.93 -16.06
CA MET A 462 24.36 9.12 -15.52
C MET A 462 25.79 8.82 -15.01
N SER A 463 25.98 7.70 -14.31
CA SER A 463 27.33 7.26 -13.88
C SER A 463 28.26 6.93 -15.05
N GLN A 464 27.72 6.63 -16.23
CA GLN A 464 28.47 6.45 -17.48
C GLN A 464 28.60 7.74 -18.30
N ARG A 465 28.08 8.87 -17.81
CA ARG A 465 27.97 10.16 -18.52
C ARG A 465 27.20 10.07 -19.85
N LYS A 466 26.28 9.10 -19.95
CA LYS A 466 25.35 8.94 -21.08
C LYS A 466 24.06 9.71 -20.81
N TRP A 467 24.13 11.03 -20.96
CA TRP A 467 23.06 11.95 -20.57
C TRP A 467 21.77 11.83 -21.39
N PRO A 468 21.80 11.62 -22.72
CA PRO A 468 20.57 11.47 -23.52
C PRO A 468 19.76 10.23 -23.11
N GLU A 469 20.41 9.08 -22.94
CA GLU A 469 19.78 7.82 -22.53
C GLU A 469 19.25 7.92 -21.09
N GLY A 470 20.03 8.52 -20.20
CA GLY A 470 19.60 8.82 -18.82
C GLY A 470 18.37 9.73 -18.78
N LEU A 471 18.30 10.73 -19.66
CA LEU A 471 17.15 11.61 -19.75
C LEU A 471 15.89 10.88 -20.24
N VAL A 472 16.00 10.06 -21.29
CA VAL A 472 14.86 9.29 -21.81
C VAL A 472 14.33 8.36 -20.74
N ASP A 473 15.20 7.65 -20.02
CA ASP A 473 14.79 6.77 -18.92
C ASP A 473 14.16 7.55 -17.76
N ALA A 474 14.70 8.72 -17.39
CA ALA A 474 14.10 9.57 -16.37
C ALA A 474 12.69 10.05 -16.76
N ARG A 475 12.48 10.42 -18.03
CA ARG A 475 11.15 10.78 -18.56
C ARG A 475 10.20 9.58 -18.54
N CYS A 476 10.64 8.39 -18.97
CA CYS A 476 9.85 7.17 -18.91
C CYS A 476 9.45 6.79 -17.46
N SER A 477 10.35 7.01 -16.50
CA SER A 477 10.07 6.79 -15.08
C SER A 477 8.99 7.74 -14.56
N VAL A 478 9.11 9.02 -14.87
CA VAL A 478 8.13 10.05 -14.48
C VAL A 478 6.76 9.79 -15.10
N GLU A 479 6.72 9.43 -16.39
CA GLU A 479 5.47 9.09 -17.08
C GLU A 479 4.79 7.84 -16.48
N SER A 480 5.59 6.87 -16.03
CA SER A 480 5.08 5.66 -15.37
C SER A 480 4.46 5.97 -14.01
N LYS A 481 5.13 6.81 -13.21
CA LYS A 481 4.67 7.25 -11.89
C LYS A 481 5.15 8.68 -11.60
N PRO A 482 4.28 9.69 -11.74
CA PRO A 482 4.67 11.09 -11.57
C PRO A 482 4.73 11.54 -10.11
N VAL A 483 3.92 10.94 -9.22
CA VAL A 483 3.80 11.32 -7.80
C VAL A 483 4.63 10.39 -6.89
N GLY A 484 5.35 10.95 -5.94
CA GLY A 484 6.23 10.21 -5.03
C GLY A 484 7.51 9.70 -5.69
N ASN A 485 7.94 10.33 -6.79
CA ASN A 485 9.07 9.95 -7.64
C ASN A 485 10.05 11.11 -7.86
N VAL A 486 10.33 11.88 -6.80
CA VAL A 486 11.24 13.04 -6.79
C VAL A 486 12.58 12.74 -7.48
N LYS A 487 13.17 11.57 -7.22
CA LYS A 487 14.51 11.25 -7.72
C LYS A 487 14.55 11.09 -9.24
N ALA A 488 13.45 10.66 -9.87
CA ALA A 488 13.37 10.63 -11.34
C ALA A 488 13.28 12.05 -11.94
N TRP A 489 12.51 12.93 -11.30
CA TRP A 489 12.47 14.36 -11.66
C TRP A 489 13.86 15.01 -11.53
N TRP A 490 14.56 14.73 -10.44
CA TRP A 490 15.91 15.26 -10.20
C TRP A 490 16.92 14.73 -11.23
N ARG A 491 16.94 13.41 -11.48
CA ARG A 491 17.83 12.79 -12.49
C ARG A 491 17.59 13.35 -13.89
N GLY A 492 16.33 13.52 -14.28
CA GLY A 492 15.98 14.11 -15.57
C GLY A 492 16.44 15.57 -15.70
N GLY A 493 16.22 16.38 -14.66
CA GLY A 493 16.71 17.76 -14.60
C GLY A 493 18.24 17.84 -14.66
N LYS A 494 18.94 17.01 -13.88
CA LYS A 494 20.41 16.94 -13.87
C LYS A 494 20.97 16.54 -15.24
N CYS A 495 20.38 15.54 -15.91
CA CYS A 495 20.79 15.18 -17.27
C CYS A 495 20.63 16.36 -18.26
N MET A 496 19.56 17.15 -18.15
CA MET A 496 19.38 18.32 -19.02
C MET A 496 20.39 19.43 -18.72
N VAL A 497 20.72 19.64 -17.44
CA VAL A 497 21.76 20.58 -16.99
C VAL A 497 23.12 20.21 -17.56
N GLU A 498 23.53 18.93 -17.46
CA GLU A 498 24.81 18.45 -18.00
C GLU A 498 24.87 18.52 -19.54
N MET A 499 23.70 18.50 -20.22
CA MET A 499 23.60 18.73 -21.66
C MET A 499 23.50 20.22 -22.05
N GLY A 500 23.47 21.15 -21.08
CA GLY A 500 23.32 22.59 -21.33
C GLY A 500 21.94 23.04 -21.79
N ARG A 501 20.90 22.20 -21.62
CA ARG A 501 19.49 22.51 -22.00
C ARG A 501 18.75 23.16 -20.84
N TRP A 502 19.18 24.36 -20.47
CA TRP A 502 18.75 25.08 -19.27
C TRP A 502 17.25 25.40 -19.24
N GLU A 503 16.67 25.87 -20.35
CA GLU A 503 15.26 26.24 -20.44
C GLU A 503 14.34 25.02 -20.27
N GLU A 504 14.68 23.91 -20.91
CA GLU A 504 13.95 22.65 -20.75
C GLU A 504 14.11 22.06 -19.35
N ALA A 505 15.31 22.16 -18.77
CA ALA A 505 15.57 21.73 -17.39
C ALA A 505 14.68 22.49 -16.41
N LYS A 506 14.58 23.81 -16.56
CA LYS A 506 13.72 24.67 -15.73
C LYS A 506 12.27 24.20 -15.78
N GLY A 507 11.69 24.12 -16.98
CA GLY A 507 10.31 23.70 -17.14
C GLY A 507 10.03 22.26 -16.66
N PHE A 508 11.02 21.37 -16.73
CA PHE A 508 10.90 20.00 -16.24
C PHE A 508 10.90 19.94 -14.70
N VAL A 509 11.82 20.65 -14.05
CA VAL A 509 11.94 20.67 -12.58
C VAL A 509 10.78 21.44 -11.94
N GLU A 510 10.30 22.52 -12.56
CA GLU A 510 9.10 23.25 -12.11
C GLU A 510 7.86 22.35 -12.09
N LYS A 511 7.63 21.58 -13.15
CA LYS A 511 6.55 20.57 -13.20
C LYS A 511 6.71 19.52 -12.09
N GLY A 512 7.94 19.06 -11.84
CA GLY A 512 8.22 18.13 -10.74
C GLY A 512 7.87 18.72 -9.36
N LEU A 513 8.16 20.00 -9.15
CA LEU A 513 7.83 20.72 -7.90
C LEU A 513 6.32 20.94 -7.71
N GLU A 514 5.57 21.14 -8.80
CA GLU A 514 4.10 21.22 -8.76
C GLU A 514 3.47 19.88 -8.34
N VAL A 515 4.03 18.77 -8.82
CA VAL A 515 3.51 17.41 -8.55
C VAL A 515 3.91 16.89 -7.16
N GLU A 516 5.17 17.06 -6.76
CA GLU A 516 5.70 16.53 -5.48
C GLU A 516 5.46 17.47 -4.29
N GLY A 517 5.27 18.76 -4.55
CA GLY A 517 5.13 19.80 -3.54
C GLY A 517 6.47 20.32 -3.00
N ARG A 518 6.52 21.63 -2.72
CA ARG A 518 7.74 22.34 -2.29
C ARG A 518 8.19 22.07 -0.85
N GLY A 519 7.31 21.53 0.00
CA GLY A 519 7.56 21.37 1.44
C GLY A 519 8.27 20.07 1.84
N GLY A 520 8.33 19.08 0.95
CA GLY A 520 8.95 17.78 1.24
C GLY A 520 10.48 17.82 1.12
N GLU A 521 11.16 16.84 1.74
CA GLU A 521 12.62 16.66 1.64
C GLU A 521 13.09 16.58 0.19
N GLY A 522 12.42 15.79 -0.65
CA GLY A 522 12.69 15.75 -2.08
C GLY A 522 12.33 17.04 -2.83
N GLY A 523 11.37 17.81 -2.33
CA GLY A 523 11.08 19.15 -2.86
C GLY A 523 12.25 20.12 -2.65
N LYS A 524 12.99 19.98 -1.55
CA LYS A 524 14.21 20.76 -1.29
C LYS A 524 15.34 20.42 -2.27
N GLU A 525 15.52 19.14 -2.60
CA GLU A 525 16.50 18.71 -3.61
C GLU A 525 16.18 19.28 -4.99
N LEU A 526 14.90 19.27 -5.39
CA LEU A 526 14.45 19.87 -6.64
C LEU A 526 14.58 21.40 -6.64
N LEU A 527 14.33 22.07 -5.50
CA LEU A 527 14.56 23.51 -5.35
C LEU A 527 16.05 23.86 -5.43
N GLY A 528 16.93 23.05 -4.86
CA GLY A 528 18.38 23.21 -4.99
C GLY A 528 18.82 23.14 -6.46
N LEU A 529 18.35 22.10 -7.17
CA LEU A 529 18.61 21.94 -8.60
C LEU A 529 18.01 23.09 -9.44
N LEU A 530 16.83 23.60 -9.07
CA LEU A 530 16.24 24.76 -9.73
C LEU A 530 17.10 26.01 -9.56
N GLY A 531 17.69 26.23 -8.38
CA GLY A 531 18.66 27.30 -8.14
C GLY A 531 19.88 27.20 -9.06
N GLU A 532 20.48 26.00 -9.17
CA GLU A 532 21.58 25.73 -10.10
C GLU A 532 21.19 26.01 -11.56
N ILE A 533 19.98 25.60 -11.97
CA ILE A 533 19.45 25.84 -13.32
C ILE A 533 19.29 27.33 -13.59
N GLU A 534 18.76 28.11 -12.64
CA GLU A 534 18.58 29.55 -12.80
C GLU A 534 19.91 30.30 -12.89
N GLU A 535 20.91 29.89 -12.11
CA GLU A 535 22.27 30.43 -12.22
C GLU A 535 22.91 30.06 -13.56
N GLY A 536 22.77 28.81 -14.01
CA GLY A 536 23.23 28.33 -15.31
C GLY A 536 22.58 29.10 -16.46
N LEU A 537 21.27 29.37 -16.37
CA LEU A 537 20.52 30.15 -17.35
C LEU A 537 21.00 31.60 -17.42
N LYS A 538 21.26 32.24 -16.26
CA LYS A 538 21.85 33.60 -16.20
C LYS A 538 23.22 33.64 -16.84
N LYS A 539 24.09 32.66 -16.55
CA LYS A 539 25.43 32.55 -17.17
C LYS A 539 25.33 32.36 -18.69
N SER A 540 24.46 31.44 -19.14
CA SER A 540 24.22 31.17 -20.57
C SER A 540 23.74 32.42 -21.33
N ASN A 541 22.82 33.19 -20.74
CA ASN A 541 22.30 34.41 -21.35
C ASN A 541 23.29 35.57 -21.31
N GLY A 542 24.14 35.66 -20.27
CA GLY A 542 25.20 36.67 -20.17
C GLY A 542 26.38 36.45 -21.13
N VAL A 543 26.56 35.23 -21.66
CA VAL A 543 27.58 34.91 -22.67
C VAL A 543 27.10 35.21 -24.10
N LYS A 544 25.79 35.39 -24.32
CA LYS A 544 25.19 35.72 -25.62
C LYS A 544 25.02 37.23 -25.86
N ALA A 545 25.29 38.06 -24.86
CA ALA A 545 25.31 39.53 -24.96
C ALA A 545 26.75 40.02 -25.06
#